data_AF-A0A964PE10-F1
#
_entry.id   AF-A0A964PE10-F1
#
_cell.length_a   1.000
_cell.length_b   1.000
_cell.length_c   1.000
_cell.angle_alpha   90.00
_cell.angle_beta   90.00
_cell.angle_gamma   90.00
#
_symmetry.space_group_name_H-M   'P 1'
#
loop_
_entity.id
_entity.type
_entity.pdbx_description
1 polymer ?
#
loop_
_entity_poly.entity_id
_entity_poly.type
_entity_poly.pdbx_seq_one_letter_code
_entity_poly.pdbx_strand_id
1 'polypeptide(L)'
;MNNRSRLCVQRGFTLSTALSGLLFLPLFAHAQQDDKDAVIELQKKQIDLLTKALKDRETAIQKLEADVRAIRLAAQNIDAVAKTRQQQNEQLLEQVRALTKKLVELGSKGDGVPPPIPNLPNPPSAKVEGKIEKVERDLVKINLGKDHGVEKDHTLEVYRLKPEAKYLGMIRIVEASATSSVGRLILAGTTPSRPMLKEGDLVSSKLSK
;
A
#
# COMPACT_ATOMS: atom_id res chain seq x y z
N MET A 1 -48.52 -9.57 -2.71
CA MET A 1 -49.89 -9.47 -2.15
C MET A 1 -50.26 -7.99 -2.13
N ASN A 2 -51.02 -7.54 -3.13
CA ASN A 2 -51.44 -6.14 -3.28
C ASN A 2 -52.94 -6.06 -3.01
N ASN A 3 -53.33 -5.37 -1.93
CA ASN A 3 -54.72 -5.20 -1.56
C ASN A 3 -55.17 -3.78 -1.94
N ARG A 4 -56.06 -3.69 -2.93
CA ARG A 4 -56.75 -2.45 -3.33
C ARG A 4 -58.12 -2.44 -2.66
N SER A 5 -58.43 -1.39 -1.91
CA SER A 5 -59.80 -1.12 -1.45
C SER A 5 -60.12 0.34 -1.68
N ARG A 6 -60.93 0.58 -2.72
CA ARG A 6 -61.63 1.84 -2.99
C ARG A 6 -62.86 1.89 -2.08
N LEU A 7 -63.10 2.99 -1.39
CA LEU A 7 -64.42 3.32 -0.86
C LEU A 7 -64.85 4.69 -1.40
N CYS A 8 -65.84 4.63 -2.27
CA CYS A 8 -66.65 5.73 -2.76
C CYS A 8 -67.80 5.91 -1.76
N VAL A 9 -68.00 7.11 -1.22
CA VAL A 9 -69.21 7.47 -0.47
C VAL A 9 -69.77 8.74 -1.10
N GLN A 10 -71.03 8.64 -1.49
CA GLN A 10 -71.77 9.63 -2.25
C GLN A 10 -73.08 9.94 -1.51
N ARG A 11 -73.53 11.21 -1.60
CA ARG A 11 -74.88 11.73 -1.27
C ARG A 11 -75.14 11.89 0.24
N GLY A 12 -75.78 12.94 0.74
CA GLY A 12 -76.52 14.05 0.17
C GLY A 12 -77.55 14.47 1.23
N PHE A 13 -77.71 15.76 1.52
CA PHE A 13 -78.82 16.24 2.33
C PHE A 13 -79.18 17.67 1.89
N THR A 14 -80.45 17.87 1.58
CA THR A 14 -81.05 19.13 1.15
C THR A 14 -82.22 19.45 2.06
N LEU A 15 -82.55 20.76 2.14
CA LEU A 15 -83.84 21.34 2.57
C LEU A 15 -84.12 21.24 4.09
N SER A 16 -84.76 22.18 4.80
CA SER A 16 -85.60 23.32 4.46
C SER A 16 -85.82 24.16 5.76
N THR A 17 -85.94 25.50 5.62
CA THR A 17 -86.89 26.44 6.31
C THR A 17 -87.27 26.22 7.79
N ALA A 18 -87.41 27.21 8.69
CA ALA A 18 -87.87 28.60 8.58
C ALA A 18 -87.96 29.23 10.00
N LEU A 19 -88.08 30.58 10.04
CA LEU A 19 -88.64 31.41 11.13
C LEU A 19 -87.87 31.43 12.48
N SER A 20 -87.85 32.47 13.30
CA SER A 20 -88.25 33.88 13.28
C SER A 20 -87.82 34.43 14.66
N GLY A 21 -87.31 35.66 14.73
CA GLY A 21 -87.30 36.46 15.96
C GLY A 21 -86.12 36.28 16.92
N LEU A 22 -85.19 37.25 16.92
CA LEU A 22 -85.01 38.19 18.03
C LEU A 22 -83.92 39.20 17.62
N LEU A 23 -84.27 40.48 17.57
CA LEU A 23 -83.31 41.59 17.52
C LEU A 23 -82.56 41.62 18.86
N PHE A 24 -81.40 40.96 18.91
CA PHE A 24 -80.48 40.98 20.04
C PHE A 24 -79.18 41.67 19.60
N LEU A 25 -78.80 42.72 20.33
CA LEU A 25 -77.69 43.65 20.05
C LEU A 25 -76.35 42.96 19.77
N PRO A 26 -75.71 43.15 18.59
CA PRO A 26 -74.40 42.56 18.28
C PRO A 26 -73.27 43.58 18.49
N LEU A 27 -73.03 44.03 19.72
CA LEU A 27 -71.91 44.97 19.98
C LEU A 27 -70.78 44.43 20.87
N PHE A 28 -70.89 43.19 21.36
CA PHE A 28 -69.84 42.56 22.18
C PHE A 28 -69.13 41.35 21.53
N ALA A 29 -69.52 40.94 20.31
CA ALA A 29 -68.95 39.76 19.66
C ALA A 29 -67.59 39.98 18.97
N HIS A 30 -67.20 41.23 18.69
CA HIS A 30 -66.00 41.53 17.89
C HIS A 30 -64.70 41.47 18.71
N ALA A 31 -64.72 41.85 20.00
CA ALA A 31 -63.51 41.87 20.82
C ALA A 31 -62.94 40.48 21.16
N GLN A 32 -63.77 39.42 21.17
CA GLN A 32 -63.28 38.05 21.37
C GLN A 32 -62.69 37.41 20.10
N GLN A 33 -62.86 38.03 18.94
CA GLN A 33 -62.37 37.48 17.68
C GLN A 33 -60.87 37.77 17.51
N ASP A 34 -60.43 38.99 17.86
CA ASP A 34 -59.04 39.45 17.71
C ASP A 34 -58.04 38.61 18.54
N ASP A 35 -58.40 38.26 19.79
CA ASP A 35 -57.56 37.40 20.65
C ASP A 35 -57.41 35.98 20.09
N LYS A 36 -58.46 35.44 19.45
CA LYS A 36 -58.41 34.10 18.85
C LYS A 36 -57.50 34.09 17.62
N ASP A 37 -57.57 35.14 16.81
CA ASP A 37 -56.73 35.26 15.62
C ASP A 37 -55.25 35.38 15.99
N ALA A 38 -54.92 36.14 17.06
CA ALA A 38 -53.56 36.22 17.58
C ALA A 38 -53.01 34.85 18.06
N VAL A 39 -53.83 34.06 18.76
CA VAL A 39 -53.45 32.71 19.20
C VAL A 39 -53.23 31.78 17.99
N ILE A 40 -54.10 31.85 16.99
CA ILE A 40 -53.97 31.05 15.76
C ILE A 40 -52.68 31.39 15.02
N GLU A 41 -52.32 32.67 14.92
CA GLU A 41 -51.06 33.08 14.29
C GLU A 41 -49.82 32.56 15.02
N LEU A 42 -49.81 32.60 16.36
CA LEU A 42 -48.71 32.06 17.16
C LEU A 42 -48.58 30.54 16.96
N GLN A 43 -49.71 29.81 16.96
CA GLN A 43 -49.70 28.37 16.71
C GLN A 43 -49.17 28.04 15.31
N LYS A 44 -49.55 28.80 14.29
CA LYS A 44 -49.00 28.64 12.93
C LYS A 44 -47.48 28.83 12.90
N LYS A 45 -46.97 29.88 13.53
CA LYS A 45 -45.51 30.13 13.64
C LYS A 45 -44.78 28.98 14.33
N GLN A 46 -45.37 28.42 15.39
CA GLN A 46 -44.80 27.28 16.09
C GLN A 46 -44.80 26.01 15.22
N ILE A 47 -45.89 25.73 14.51
CA ILE A 47 -45.99 24.59 13.58
C ILE A 47 -44.97 24.73 12.45
N ASP A 48 -44.78 25.93 11.91
CA ASP A 48 -43.80 26.19 10.86
C ASP A 48 -42.37 25.95 11.33
N LEU A 49 -42.03 26.43 12.53
CA LEU A 49 -40.71 26.20 13.13
C LEU A 49 -40.45 24.71 13.35
N LEU A 50 -41.42 23.99 13.94
CA LEU A 50 -41.31 22.55 14.17
C LEU A 50 -41.18 21.78 12.86
N THR A 51 -41.96 22.15 11.85
CA THR A 51 -41.90 21.51 10.52
C THR A 51 -40.55 21.73 9.85
N LYS A 52 -39.94 22.92 9.99
CA LYS A 52 -38.57 23.18 9.52
C LYS A 52 -37.56 22.31 10.26
N ALA A 53 -37.63 22.27 11.60
CA ALA A 53 -36.73 21.44 12.40
C ALA A 53 -36.84 19.94 12.10
N LEU A 54 -38.05 19.44 11.81
CA LEU A 54 -38.27 18.06 11.39
C LEU A 54 -37.63 17.77 10.03
N LYS A 55 -37.81 18.66 9.04
CA LYS A 55 -37.16 18.51 7.73
C LYS A 55 -35.64 18.48 7.85
N ASP A 56 -35.06 19.38 8.64
CA ASP A 56 -33.61 19.42 8.85
C ASP A 56 -33.12 18.11 9.46
N ARG A 57 -33.82 17.59 10.49
CA ARG A 57 -33.50 16.29 11.10
C ARG A 57 -33.63 15.13 10.12
N GLU A 58 -34.69 15.09 9.31
CA GLU A 58 -34.87 14.04 8.30
C GLU A 58 -33.73 14.04 7.28
N THR A 59 -33.32 15.22 6.80
CA THR A 59 -32.17 15.30 5.90
C THR A 59 -30.87 14.85 6.56
N ALA A 60 -30.68 15.15 7.86
CA ALA A 60 -29.52 14.70 8.61
C ALA A 60 -29.51 13.18 8.81
N ILE A 61 -30.66 12.58 9.14
CA ILE A 61 -30.82 11.12 9.27
C ILE A 61 -30.50 10.43 7.94
N GLN A 62 -31.04 10.93 6.83
CA GLN A 62 -30.78 10.35 5.50
C GLN A 62 -29.29 10.41 5.13
N LYS A 63 -28.59 11.50 5.46
CA LYS A 63 -27.14 11.63 5.25
C LYS A 63 -26.38 10.62 6.10
N LEU A 64 -26.67 10.54 7.40
CA LEU A 64 -26.01 9.59 8.30
C LEU A 64 -26.25 8.13 7.88
N GLU A 65 -27.45 7.80 7.41
CA GLU A 65 -27.75 6.46 6.88
C GLU A 65 -26.98 6.15 5.60
N ALA A 66 -26.79 7.13 4.72
CA ALA A 66 -25.96 6.98 3.54
C ALA A 66 -24.48 6.74 3.93
N ASP A 67 -23.96 7.52 4.88
CA ASP A 67 -22.59 7.41 5.35
C ASP A 67 -22.32 6.07 6.04
N VAL A 68 -23.21 5.62 6.94
CA VAL A 68 -23.09 4.31 7.59
C VAL A 68 -23.11 3.17 6.57
N ARG A 69 -23.95 3.27 5.53
CA ARG A 69 -23.96 2.28 4.44
C ARG A 69 -22.65 2.29 3.66
N ALA A 70 -22.14 3.46 3.29
CA ALA A 70 -20.88 3.59 2.58
C ALA A 70 -19.70 3.00 3.37
N ILE A 71 -19.61 3.32 4.66
CA ILE A 71 -18.56 2.81 5.56
C ILE A 71 -18.64 1.29 5.69
N ARG A 72 -19.84 0.72 5.84
CA ARG A 72 -20.03 -0.74 5.93
C ARG A 72 -19.57 -1.45 4.66
N LEU A 73 -19.94 -0.92 3.49
CA LEU A 73 -19.51 -1.49 2.21
C LEU A 73 -17.99 -1.40 2.04
N ALA A 74 -17.40 -0.27 2.40
CA ALA A 74 -15.94 -0.10 2.37
C ALA A 74 -15.23 -1.11 3.27
N ALA A 75 -15.72 -1.31 4.51
CA ALA A 75 -15.16 -2.29 5.44
C ALA A 75 -15.25 -3.72 4.88
N GLN A 76 -16.41 -4.12 4.35
CA GLN A 76 -16.61 -5.44 3.74
C GLN A 76 -15.66 -5.68 2.56
N ASN A 77 -15.45 -4.66 1.72
CA ASN A 77 -14.53 -4.75 0.59
C ASN A 77 -13.07 -4.91 1.04
N ILE A 78 -12.64 -4.16 2.07
CA ILE A 78 -11.29 -4.27 2.64
C ILE A 78 -11.08 -5.67 3.24
N ASP A 79 -12.05 -6.19 3.99
CA ASP A 79 -11.99 -7.53 4.57
C ASP A 79 -11.89 -8.61 3.49
N ALA A 80 -12.67 -8.49 2.42
CA ALA A 80 -12.61 -9.41 1.29
C ALA A 80 -11.22 -9.40 0.63
N VAL A 81 -10.67 -8.22 0.35
CA VAL A 81 -9.33 -8.07 -0.24
C VAL A 81 -8.25 -8.62 0.69
N ALA A 82 -8.33 -8.36 1.99
CA ALA A 82 -7.37 -8.87 2.97
C ALA A 82 -7.37 -10.41 3.00
N LYS A 83 -8.54 -11.04 3.02
CA LYS A 83 -8.67 -12.51 2.96
C LYS A 83 -8.12 -13.09 1.66
N THR A 84 -8.41 -12.46 0.51
CA THR A 84 -7.86 -12.91 -0.77
C THR A 84 -6.33 -12.84 -0.78
N ARG A 85 -5.73 -11.78 -0.23
CA ARG A 85 -4.26 -11.67 -0.13
C ARG A 85 -3.66 -12.71 0.82
N GLN A 86 -4.32 -13.00 1.94
CA GLN A 86 -3.89 -14.06 2.86
C GLN A 86 -3.87 -15.42 2.15
N GLN A 87 -4.95 -15.76 1.45
CA GLN A 87 -5.04 -17.01 0.67
C GLN A 87 -3.95 -17.10 -0.40
N GLN A 88 -3.66 -16.01 -1.10
CA GLN A 88 -2.57 -15.97 -2.10
C GLN A 88 -1.20 -16.20 -1.45
N ASN A 89 -0.94 -15.58 -0.31
CA ASN A 89 0.32 -15.78 0.42
C ASN A 89 0.47 -17.23 0.91
N GLU A 90 -0.60 -17.83 1.42
CA GLU A 90 -0.63 -19.24 1.83
C GLU A 90 -0.34 -20.16 0.63
N GLN A 91 -0.96 -19.91 -0.52
CA GLN A 91 -0.72 -20.67 -1.75
C GLN A 91 0.73 -20.53 -2.23
N LEU A 92 1.32 -19.33 -2.19
CA LEU A 92 2.71 -19.11 -2.57
C LEU A 92 3.68 -19.83 -1.62
N LEU A 93 3.40 -19.81 -0.31
CA LEU A 93 4.20 -20.53 0.68
C LEU A 93 4.12 -22.05 0.45
N GLU A 94 2.96 -22.57 0.09
CA GLU A 94 2.78 -23.98 -0.25
C GLU A 94 3.56 -24.36 -1.52
N GLN A 95 3.55 -23.50 -2.55
CA GLN A 95 4.36 -23.71 -3.76
C GLN A 95 5.85 -23.72 -3.44
N VAL A 96 6.34 -22.79 -2.62
CA VAL A 96 7.75 -22.76 -2.20
C VAL A 96 8.09 -24.06 -1.47
N ARG A 97 7.27 -24.51 -0.51
CA ARG A 97 7.49 -25.78 0.19
C ARG A 97 7.51 -26.98 -0.76
N ALA A 98 6.57 -27.03 -1.70
CA ALA A 98 6.49 -28.11 -2.69
C ALA A 98 7.72 -28.13 -3.61
N LEU A 99 8.18 -26.97 -4.09
CA LEU A 99 9.39 -26.85 -4.90
C LEU A 99 10.64 -27.19 -4.10
N THR A 100 10.77 -26.71 -2.87
CA THR A 100 11.88 -27.09 -1.99
C THR A 100 11.91 -28.60 -1.75
N LYS A 101 10.75 -29.22 -1.49
CA LYS A 101 10.66 -30.68 -1.34
C LYS A 101 11.09 -31.40 -2.62
N LYS A 102 10.65 -30.95 -3.79
CA LYS A 102 11.10 -31.50 -5.09
C LYS A 102 12.59 -31.33 -5.31
N LEU A 103 13.17 -30.18 -4.94
CA LEU A 103 14.61 -29.95 -5.03
C LEU A 103 15.39 -30.86 -4.08
N VAL A 104 14.86 -31.13 -2.89
CA VAL A 104 15.45 -32.11 -1.96
C VAL A 104 15.30 -33.54 -2.52
N GLU A 105 14.16 -33.91 -3.09
CA GLU A 105 13.94 -35.22 -3.72
C GLU A 105 14.84 -35.46 -4.94
N LEU A 106 15.04 -34.42 -5.77
CA LEU A 106 15.95 -34.48 -6.92
C LEU A 106 17.42 -34.39 -6.49
N GLY A 107 17.73 -33.51 -5.53
CA GLY A 107 19.08 -33.30 -4.98
C GLY A 107 19.56 -34.41 -4.04
N SER A 108 18.66 -35.24 -3.51
CA SER A 108 19.05 -36.48 -2.81
C SER A 108 19.42 -37.63 -3.77
N LYS A 109 19.18 -37.46 -5.08
CA LYS A 109 19.71 -38.32 -6.15
C LYS A 109 20.80 -37.67 -6.99
N GLY A 110 21.05 -36.38 -6.81
CA GLY A 110 22.15 -35.64 -7.43
C GLY A 110 23.18 -35.28 -6.38
N ASP A 111 24.26 -36.05 -6.33
CA ASP A 111 25.51 -35.69 -5.65
C ASP A 111 25.79 -34.19 -5.77
N GLY A 112 25.93 -33.53 -4.63
CA GLY A 112 26.67 -32.29 -4.43
C GLY A 112 26.26 -31.10 -5.30
N VAL A 113 25.71 -30.06 -4.67
CA VAL A 113 26.24 -28.72 -4.95
C VAL A 113 27.74 -28.83 -4.65
N PRO A 114 28.64 -28.80 -5.65
CA PRO A 114 30.06 -28.90 -5.37
C PRO A 114 30.39 -27.77 -4.39
N PRO A 115 31.10 -28.04 -3.27
CA PRO A 115 31.57 -26.95 -2.43
C PRO A 115 32.26 -25.94 -3.35
N PRO A 116 31.95 -24.63 -3.23
CA PRO A 116 32.54 -23.61 -4.09
C PRO A 116 34.03 -23.84 -4.15
N ILE A 117 34.56 -24.22 -5.32
CA ILE A 117 35.97 -24.51 -5.46
C ILE A 117 36.69 -23.23 -5.03
N PRO A 118 37.53 -23.24 -3.98
CA PRO A 118 38.00 -22.03 -3.31
C PRO A 118 38.75 -21.04 -4.18
N ASN A 119 39.04 -21.36 -5.44
CA ASN A 119 39.78 -20.50 -6.37
C ASN A 119 39.13 -20.37 -7.76
N LEU A 120 37.89 -20.81 -7.96
CA LEU A 120 37.22 -20.58 -9.24
C LEU A 120 36.81 -19.09 -9.34
N PRO A 121 37.12 -18.40 -10.46
CA PRO A 121 36.64 -17.05 -10.70
C PRO A 121 35.10 -17.05 -10.80
N ASN A 122 34.47 -16.19 -10.02
CA ASN A 122 33.02 -15.95 -10.02
C ASN A 122 32.78 -14.45 -10.28
N PRO A 123 32.88 -13.99 -11.54
CA PRO A 123 32.68 -12.59 -11.84
C PRO A 123 31.19 -12.22 -11.68
N PRO A 124 30.85 -10.99 -11.24
CA PRO A 124 29.46 -10.52 -11.25
C PRO A 124 28.90 -10.52 -12.68
N SER A 125 27.59 -10.68 -12.80
CA SER A 125 26.87 -10.65 -14.08
C SER A 125 26.93 -9.28 -14.76
N ALA A 126 26.97 -8.20 -13.96
CA ALA A 126 27.10 -6.84 -14.44
C ALA A 126 28.56 -6.46 -14.71
N LYS A 127 28.79 -5.67 -15.77
CA LYS A 127 30.08 -5.00 -16.00
C LYS A 127 30.21 -3.88 -14.97
N VAL A 128 31.13 -4.04 -14.02
CA VAL A 128 31.39 -3.06 -12.97
C VAL A 128 32.84 -2.61 -13.02
N GLU A 129 33.05 -1.32 -12.85
CA GLU A 129 34.37 -0.70 -12.83
C GLU A 129 34.47 0.20 -11.59
N GLY A 130 35.59 0.11 -10.89
CA GLY A 130 35.81 0.83 -9.64
C GLY A 130 37.28 1.09 -9.36
N LYS A 131 37.57 1.56 -8.16
CA LYS A 131 38.89 1.90 -7.65
C LYS A 131 39.09 1.39 -6.22
N ILE A 132 40.34 1.13 -5.87
CA ILE A 132 40.74 0.80 -4.51
C ILE A 132 40.80 2.09 -3.68
N GLU A 133 40.04 2.13 -2.59
CA GLU A 133 40.02 3.25 -1.64
C GLU A 133 41.14 3.14 -0.60
N LYS A 134 41.33 1.94 -0.04
CA LYS A 134 42.26 1.69 1.06
C LYS A 134 42.84 0.28 0.96
N VAL A 135 44.12 0.13 1.27
CA VAL A 135 44.82 -1.15 1.29
C VAL A 135 45.34 -1.42 2.71
N GLU A 136 45.00 -2.58 3.28
CA GLU A 136 45.45 -3.00 4.60
C GLU A 136 45.93 -4.46 4.57
N ARG A 137 47.26 -4.63 4.47
CA ARG A 137 47.95 -5.94 4.33
C ARG A 137 47.43 -6.76 3.14
N ASP A 138 46.40 -7.57 3.40
CA ASP A 138 45.82 -8.57 2.50
C ASP A 138 44.39 -8.22 2.09
N LEU A 139 43.82 -7.22 2.75
CA LEU A 139 42.46 -6.75 2.56
C LEU A 139 42.49 -5.42 1.81
N VAL A 140 41.57 -5.27 0.87
CA VAL A 140 41.39 -4.04 0.11
C VAL A 140 39.95 -3.59 0.21
N LYS A 141 39.76 -2.31 0.45
CA LYS A 141 38.45 -1.67 0.37
C LYS A 141 38.28 -1.07 -1.01
N ILE A 142 37.17 -1.39 -1.66
CA ILE A 142 36.80 -0.89 -2.98
C ILE A 142 35.50 -0.07 -2.91
N ASN A 143 35.36 0.89 -3.81
CA ASN A 143 34.17 1.75 -3.93
C ASN A 143 33.02 1.09 -4.72
N LEU A 144 32.92 -0.23 -4.66
CA LEU A 144 31.86 -1.01 -5.29
C LEU A 144 31.14 -1.81 -4.21
N GLY A 145 29.82 -1.91 -4.31
CA GLY A 145 28.97 -2.60 -3.33
C GLY A 145 27.77 -3.29 -3.95
N LYS A 146 26.81 -3.69 -3.12
CA LYS A 146 25.58 -4.38 -3.54
C LYS A 146 24.76 -3.58 -4.54
N ASP A 147 24.76 -2.26 -4.43
CA ASP A 147 24.04 -1.38 -5.36
C ASP A 147 24.57 -1.48 -6.80
N HIS A 148 25.82 -1.93 -6.93
CA HIS A 148 26.50 -2.14 -8.21
C HIS A 148 26.40 -3.61 -8.67
N GLY A 149 25.74 -4.49 -7.92
CA GLY A 149 25.66 -5.92 -8.22
C GLY A 149 26.89 -6.72 -7.75
N VAL A 150 27.66 -6.21 -6.78
CA VAL A 150 28.76 -6.95 -6.16
C VAL A 150 28.23 -7.73 -4.95
N GLU A 151 28.46 -9.03 -4.93
CA GLU A 151 28.09 -9.94 -3.84
C GLU A 151 29.33 -10.58 -3.21
N LYS A 152 29.11 -11.30 -2.11
CA LYS A 152 30.16 -12.07 -1.44
C LYS A 152 30.68 -13.16 -2.39
N ASP A 153 31.97 -13.44 -2.29
CA ASP A 153 32.71 -14.42 -3.10
C ASP A 153 32.85 -14.08 -4.59
N HIS A 154 32.33 -12.93 -5.04
CA HIS A 154 32.62 -12.41 -6.37
C HIS A 154 34.12 -12.13 -6.53
N THR A 155 34.63 -12.32 -7.74
CA THR A 155 36.02 -12.04 -8.10
C THR A 155 36.10 -10.85 -9.04
N LEU A 156 36.99 -9.91 -8.73
CA LEU A 156 37.29 -8.74 -9.55
C LEU A 156 38.77 -8.72 -9.94
N GLU A 157 39.06 -8.25 -11.13
CA GLU A 157 40.41 -8.09 -11.68
C GLU A 157 40.96 -6.72 -11.30
N VAL A 158 42.21 -6.67 -10.83
CA VAL A 158 42.90 -5.46 -10.40
C VAL A 158 44.04 -5.14 -11.36
N TYR A 159 44.08 -3.89 -11.81
CA TYR A 159 45.11 -3.43 -12.74
C TYR A 159 45.49 -1.97 -12.47
N ARG A 160 46.71 -1.63 -12.88
CA ARG A 160 47.28 -0.28 -12.82
C ARG A 160 47.48 0.22 -14.24
N LEU A 161 47.09 1.47 -14.52
CA LEU A 161 47.26 2.08 -15.85
C LEU A 161 48.48 3.01 -15.96
N LYS A 162 48.92 3.63 -14.85
CA LYS A 162 50.02 4.61 -14.83
C LYS A 162 51.02 4.28 -13.71
N PRO A 163 52.34 4.46 -13.93
CA PRO A 163 53.00 4.92 -15.15
C PRO A 163 53.05 3.86 -16.27
N GLU A 164 53.00 2.58 -15.92
CA GLU A 164 52.99 1.46 -16.86
C GLU A 164 51.74 0.61 -16.63
N ALA A 165 51.10 0.15 -17.71
CA ALA A 165 49.93 -0.70 -17.65
C ALA A 165 50.33 -2.10 -17.14
N LYS A 166 49.90 -2.45 -15.93
CA LYS A 166 50.27 -3.71 -15.27
C LYS A 166 49.06 -4.37 -14.61
N TYR A 167 48.86 -5.64 -14.93
CA TYR A 167 47.90 -6.49 -14.23
C TYR A 167 48.46 -6.90 -12.85
N LEU A 168 47.68 -6.66 -11.80
CA LEU A 168 48.10 -6.92 -10.41
C LEU A 168 47.48 -8.20 -9.84
N GLY A 169 46.43 -8.75 -10.46
CA GLY A 169 45.82 -10.01 -10.04
C GLY A 169 44.31 -9.91 -9.82
N MET A 170 43.76 -10.86 -9.07
CA MET A 170 42.33 -10.91 -8.76
C MET A 170 42.10 -10.70 -7.27
N ILE A 171 41.01 -10.03 -6.91
CA ILE A 171 40.52 -9.92 -5.53
C ILE A 171 39.19 -10.67 -5.42
N ARG A 172 39.02 -11.44 -4.35
CA ARG A 172 37.73 -12.02 -3.98
C ARG A 172 37.07 -11.18 -2.89
N ILE A 173 35.81 -10.85 -3.09
CA ILE A 173 35.02 -10.10 -2.11
C ILE A 173 34.71 -10.99 -0.90
N VAL A 174 35.18 -10.58 0.27
CA VAL A 174 34.90 -11.24 1.55
C VAL A 174 33.57 -10.74 2.12
N GLU A 175 33.31 -9.44 1.97
CA GLU A 175 32.11 -8.77 2.46
C GLU A 175 31.73 -7.62 1.53
N ALA A 176 30.44 -7.51 1.22
CA ALA A 176 29.88 -6.45 0.39
C ALA A 176 28.86 -5.62 1.20
N SER A 177 29.13 -4.33 1.36
CA SER A 177 28.17 -3.34 1.85
C SER A 177 27.39 -2.71 0.68
N ALA A 178 26.48 -1.77 0.94
CA ALA A 178 25.68 -1.13 -0.12
C ALA A 178 26.55 -0.43 -1.17
N THR A 179 27.48 0.43 -0.72
CA THR A 179 28.30 1.29 -1.57
C THR A 179 29.78 0.91 -1.64
N SER A 180 30.25 0.06 -0.72
CA SER A 180 31.65 -0.37 -0.65
C SER A 180 31.76 -1.86 -0.34
N SER A 181 32.90 -2.46 -0.68
CA SER A 181 33.16 -3.88 -0.37
C SER A 181 34.59 -4.06 0.09
N VAL A 182 34.81 -5.14 0.84
CA VAL A 182 36.14 -5.58 1.29
C VAL A 182 36.49 -6.86 0.56
N GLY A 183 37.63 -6.85 -0.13
CA GLY A 183 38.17 -7.99 -0.86
C GLY A 183 39.50 -8.47 -0.32
N ARG A 184 39.82 -9.74 -0.55
CA ARG A 184 41.13 -10.36 -0.30
C ARG A 184 41.78 -10.68 -1.64
N LEU A 185 43.07 -10.37 -1.79
CA LEU A 185 43.83 -10.73 -2.99
C LEU A 185 43.96 -12.26 -3.14
N ILE A 186 43.59 -12.79 -4.30
CA ILE A 186 43.84 -14.18 -4.72
C ILE A 186 45.19 -14.25 -5.42
N LEU A 187 46.08 -15.11 -4.92
CA LEU A 187 47.36 -15.39 -5.53
C LEU A 187 47.14 -16.35 -6.71
N ALA A 188 47.16 -15.82 -7.94
CA ALA A 188 47.12 -16.62 -9.15
C ALA A 188 48.55 -17.10 -9.49
N GLY A 189 48.97 -18.24 -8.94
CA GLY A 189 50.23 -18.93 -9.29
C GLY A 189 51.27 -19.06 -8.16
N THR A 190 52.38 -19.71 -8.48
CA THR A 190 53.55 -19.95 -7.61
C THR A 190 54.59 -18.83 -7.65
N THR A 191 54.23 -17.65 -8.14
CA THR A 191 55.18 -16.53 -8.21
C THR A 191 55.48 -15.98 -6.80
N PRO A 192 56.76 -15.89 -6.41
CA PRO A 192 57.15 -15.55 -5.03
C PRO A 192 56.93 -14.07 -4.67
N SER A 193 56.66 -13.21 -5.66
CA SER A 193 56.50 -11.77 -5.45
C SER A 193 55.03 -11.36 -5.44
N ARG A 194 54.51 -11.01 -4.26
CA ARG A 194 53.17 -10.45 -4.11
C ARG A 194 53.13 -9.05 -4.75
N PRO A 195 52.20 -8.78 -5.68
CA PRO A 195 52.06 -7.45 -6.25
C PRO A 195 51.59 -6.47 -5.17
N MET A 196 52.32 -5.37 -4.98
CA MET A 196 51.93 -4.30 -4.06
C MET A 196 50.79 -3.48 -4.67
N LEU A 197 49.59 -3.69 -4.14
CA LEU A 197 48.41 -2.88 -4.41
C LEU A 197 48.59 -1.48 -3.81
N LYS A 198 48.10 -0.47 -4.51
CA LYS A 198 48.11 0.93 -4.09
C LYS A 198 46.70 1.50 -4.17
N GLU A 199 46.44 2.51 -3.34
CA GLU A 199 45.22 3.30 -3.44
C GLU A 199 45.15 3.96 -4.82
N GLY A 200 43.96 3.94 -5.43
CA GLY A 200 43.75 4.43 -6.79
C GLY A 200 44.02 3.40 -7.90
N ASP A 201 44.47 2.18 -7.61
CA ASP A 201 44.44 1.09 -8.57
C ASP A 201 42.98 0.78 -8.99
N LEU A 202 42.79 0.36 -10.24
CA LEU A 202 41.47 0.12 -10.82
C LEU A 202 41.04 -1.34 -10.65
N VAL A 203 39.73 -1.53 -10.48
CA VAL A 203 39.11 -2.85 -10.38
C VAL A 203 38.01 -3.00 -11.42
N SER A 204 37.90 -4.16 -12.06
CA SER A 204 36.84 -4.47 -13.02
C SER A 204 36.36 -5.91 -12.90
N SER A 205 35.09 -6.18 -13.22
CA SER A 205 34.56 -7.55 -13.24
C SER A 205 35.04 -8.38 -14.44
N LYS A 206 35.41 -7.72 -15.54
CA LYS A 206 35.91 -8.38 -16.75
C LYS A 206 36.72 -7.39 -17.57
N LEU A 207 37.98 -7.69 -17.81
CA LEU A 207 38.73 -7.09 -18.92
C LEU A 207 38.12 -7.60 -20.23
N SER A 208 37.30 -6.77 -20.89
CA SER A 208 36.85 -7.07 -22.25
C SER A 208 38.08 -7.12 -23.17
N LYS A 209 38.30 -8.26 -23.82
CA LYS A 209 39.18 -8.36 -25.00
C LYS A 209 38.68 -7.46 -26.12
#